data_AF-A0A7K2YYP9-F1
#
_entry.id   AF-A0A7K2YYP9-F1
#
_cell.length_a   1.000
_cell.length_b   1.000
_cell.length_c   1.000
_cell.angle_alpha   90.00
_cell.angle_beta   90.00
_cell.angle_gamma   90.00
#
_symmetry.space_group_name_H-M   'P 1'
#
loop_
_entity.id
_entity.type
_entity.pdbx_description
1 polymer ?
#
loop_
_entity_poly.entity_id
_entity_poly.type
_entity_poly.pdbx_seq_one_letter_code
_entity_poly.pdbx_strand_id
1 'polypeptide(L)'
;MTSEREFPGLRFDPAPGLVPSIGLLGEKVRQACGQLGAVRAQLETALRDPGAWTGAAGGSCHDAVQHIYPEVWIMHDALSGVEHTLGEWSYLLAEYQRSRTTLEEQAVAARALVKQAKADPDVEIGFTEIVVRSDEEREALLTRHGAAKQALTRAQDELDRVIDAAKRLKEQHDESAGAFAKQIRGFADHLPDRDTMTPAGSNIIPPYFTKPPAGREDVGPKREFDVSDPSARDHATRLAAMTMVAAQDAYFDNDRAASYMKHWLEGDGQDVQFDAKEFVNANPGFQAKLNEIIKTKGPTGSFDTGWQNGTVWEDMENGEVPKELRDFYYTMNGYQYRIVGTDFTMVDGEPVGQVRVDIYKRYNWGNPEGGAPRNDIEGVPQNDLARLNETGLAHDFDIVGSTTFYAAPRPA
;
A
#
# COMPACT_ATOMS: atom_id res chain seq x y z
N MET A 1 16.67 24.97 -12.49
CA MET A 1 16.84 26.20 -13.29
C MET A 1 15.60 26.58 -14.12
N THR A 2 14.54 25.76 -14.17
CA THR A 2 13.30 26.05 -14.93
C THR A 2 12.28 26.90 -14.16
N SER A 3 12.14 26.71 -12.84
CA SER A 3 11.12 27.41 -12.02
C SER A 3 11.33 28.93 -11.90
N GLU A 4 12.57 29.42 -11.83
CA GLU A 4 12.87 30.86 -11.70
C GLU A 4 12.50 31.67 -12.95
N ARG A 5 12.44 31.03 -14.13
CA ARG A 5 12.02 31.71 -15.37
C ARG A 5 10.50 31.87 -15.46
N GLU A 6 9.76 30.94 -14.87
CA GLU A 6 8.30 30.93 -14.92
C GLU A 6 7.68 31.73 -13.77
N PHE A 7 8.39 31.83 -12.64
CA PHE A 7 7.98 32.58 -11.44
C PHE A 7 9.04 33.61 -11.03
N PRO A 8 9.22 34.72 -11.77
CA PRO A 8 10.22 35.74 -11.46
C PRO A 8 10.03 36.44 -10.11
N GLY A 9 8.79 36.55 -9.62
CA GLY A 9 8.43 37.09 -8.32
C GLY A 9 8.71 36.10 -7.18
N LEU A 10 8.04 34.95 -7.19
CA LEU A 10 8.15 33.95 -6.11
C LEU A 10 9.48 33.22 -6.13
N ARG A 11 10.06 32.96 -7.30
CA ARG A 11 11.27 32.15 -7.57
C ARG A 11 11.10 30.65 -7.35
N PHE A 12 9.88 30.19 -7.09
CA PHE A 12 9.50 28.78 -7.02
C PHE A 12 8.03 28.63 -7.42
N ASP A 13 7.62 27.42 -7.78
CA ASP A 13 6.22 27.08 -8.03
C ASP A 13 5.59 26.52 -6.75
N PRO A 14 4.64 27.25 -6.11
CA PRO A 14 3.95 26.76 -4.93
C PRO A 14 2.82 25.75 -5.23
N ALA A 15 2.39 25.58 -6.48
CA ALA A 15 1.28 24.69 -6.83
C ALA A 15 1.53 23.92 -8.15
N PRO A 16 2.56 23.06 -8.19
CA PRO A 16 2.94 22.36 -9.41
C PRO A 16 1.91 21.30 -9.83
N GLY A 17 1.67 21.17 -11.13
CA GLY A 17 0.80 20.12 -11.68
C GLY A 17 0.12 20.50 -12.98
N LEU A 18 -0.50 19.52 -13.63
CA LEU A 18 -1.17 19.70 -14.93
C LEU A 18 -2.66 19.33 -14.81
N VAL A 19 -3.51 20.30 -14.49
CA VAL A 19 -4.97 20.15 -14.42
C VAL A 19 -5.54 19.44 -15.68
N PRO A 20 -5.14 19.79 -16.92
CA PRO A 20 -5.64 19.09 -18.11
C PRO A 20 -5.27 17.60 -18.15
N SER A 21 -4.12 17.21 -17.59
CA SER A 21 -3.69 15.80 -17.55
C SER A 21 -4.51 14.99 -16.55
N ILE A 22 -4.83 15.59 -15.39
CA ILE A 22 -5.71 14.97 -14.39
C ILE A 22 -7.12 14.82 -14.96
N GLY A 23 -7.64 15.86 -15.63
CA GLY A 23 -8.94 15.79 -16.31
C GLY A 23 -9.00 14.69 -17.37
N LEU A 24 -7.96 14.56 -18.20
CA LEU A 24 -7.87 13.48 -19.21
C LEU A 24 -7.82 12.09 -18.56
N LEU A 25 -7.08 11.94 -17.45
CA LEU A 25 -7.05 10.68 -16.70
C LEU A 25 -8.41 10.36 -16.10
N GLY A 26 -9.07 11.34 -15.47
CA GLY A 26 -10.41 11.19 -14.91
C GLY A 26 -11.43 10.75 -15.97
N GLU A 27 -11.36 11.30 -17.19
CA GLU A 27 -12.25 10.88 -18.28
C GLU A 27 -12.01 9.44 -18.72
N LYS A 28 -10.74 8.99 -18.80
CA LYS A 28 -10.43 7.59 -19.10
C LYS A 28 -10.96 6.63 -18.03
N VAL A 29 -10.81 7.01 -16.75
CA VAL A 29 -11.33 6.22 -15.63
C VAL A 29 -12.86 6.19 -15.67
N ARG A 30 -13.51 7.32 -15.93
CA ARG A 30 -14.98 7.41 -16.12
C ARG A 30 -15.46 6.48 -17.23
N GLN A 31 -14.77 6.46 -18.36
CA GLN A 31 -15.11 5.58 -19.48
C GLN A 31 -15.01 4.09 -19.09
N ALA A 32 -13.93 3.71 -18.40
CA ALA A 32 -13.75 2.33 -17.91
C ALA A 32 -14.83 1.94 -16.88
N CYS A 33 -15.15 2.84 -15.95
CA CYS A 33 -16.24 2.67 -14.98
C CYS A 33 -17.58 2.45 -15.69
N GLY A 34 -17.91 3.24 -16.71
CA GLY A 34 -19.13 3.07 -17.51
C GLY A 34 -19.21 1.72 -18.22
N GLN A 35 -18.08 1.23 -18.76
CA GLN A 35 -18.01 -0.10 -19.40
C GLN A 35 -18.24 -1.22 -18.38
N LEU A 36 -17.58 -1.17 -17.22
CA LEU A 36 -17.78 -2.15 -16.14
C LEU A 36 -19.19 -2.10 -15.57
N GLY A 37 -19.81 -0.91 -15.48
CA GLY A 37 -21.20 -0.76 -15.05
C GLY A 37 -22.17 -1.44 -16.01
N ALA A 38 -21.92 -1.35 -17.32
CA ALA A 38 -22.69 -2.06 -18.33
C ALA A 38 -22.54 -3.58 -18.23
N VAL A 39 -21.31 -4.07 -18.04
CA VAL A 39 -21.04 -5.51 -17.81
C VAL A 39 -21.77 -6.00 -16.57
N ARG A 40 -21.67 -5.26 -15.46
CA ARG A 40 -22.37 -5.57 -14.21
C ARG A 40 -23.87 -5.71 -14.41
N ALA A 41 -24.50 -4.77 -15.10
CA ALA A 41 -25.94 -4.80 -15.37
C ALA A 41 -26.35 -6.02 -16.22
N GLN A 42 -25.50 -6.42 -17.17
CA GLN A 42 -25.74 -7.62 -17.98
C GLN A 42 -25.61 -8.90 -17.15
N LEU A 43 -24.57 -9.01 -16.32
CA LEU A 43 -24.37 -10.16 -15.43
C LEU A 43 -25.53 -10.29 -14.43
N GLU A 44 -25.96 -9.18 -13.82
CA GLU A 44 -27.11 -9.17 -12.91
C GLU A 44 -28.40 -9.62 -13.59
N THR A 45 -28.64 -9.14 -14.82
CA THR A 45 -29.81 -9.55 -15.60
C THR A 45 -29.77 -11.04 -15.92
N ALA A 46 -28.62 -11.56 -16.33
CA ALA A 46 -28.44 -12.97 -16.65
C ALA A 46 -28.60 -13.86 -15.40
N LEU A 47 -28.05 -13.45 -14.24
CA LEU A 47 -28.20 -14.17 -12.97
C LEU A 47 -29.66 -14.28 -12.50
N ARG A 48 -30.48 -13.27 -12.81
CA ARG A 48 -31.90 -13.21 -12.43
C ARG A 48 -32.82 -13.96 -13.37
N ASP A 49 -32.34 -14.49 -14.50
CA ASP A 49 -33.13 -15.29 -15.44
C ASP A 49 -32.98 -16.80 -15.15
N PRO A 50 -33.92 -17.43 -14.44
CA PRO A 50 -33.86 -18.87 -14.15
C PRO A 50 -34.03 -19.75 -15.40
N GLY A 51 -34.53 -19.19 -16.51
CA GLY A 51 -34.68 -19.91 -17.79
C GLY A 51 -33.40 -19.93 -18.63
N ALA A 52 -32.43 -19.05 -18.33
CA ALA A 52 -31.16 -18.96 -19.05
C ALA A 52 -30.20 -20.11 -18.73
N TRP A 53 -30.38 -20.79 -17.60
CA TRP A 53 -29.43 -21.77 -17.06
C TRP A 53 -30.07 -23.16 -16.96
N THR A 54 -29.96 -23.96 -18.03
CA THR A 54 -30.52 -25.32 -18.07
C THR A 54 -29.45 -26.38 -18.29
N GLY A 55 -29.64 -27.54 -17.64
CA GLY A 55 -28.69 -28.66 -17.68
C GLY A 55 -27.43 -28.41 -16.84
N ALA A 56 -26.57 -29.44 -16.73
CA ALA A 56 -25.36 -29.39 -15.91
C ALA A 56 -24.39 -28.27 -16.34
N ALA A 57 -24.22 -28.07 -17.65
CA ALA A 57 -23.39 -26.98 -18.18
C ALA A 57 -23.96 -25.60 -17.87
N GLY A 58 -25.29 -25.43 -17.93
CA GLY A 58 -25.96 -24.19 -17.55
C GLY A 58 -25.77 -23.87 -16.07
N GLY A 59 -25.84 -24.87 -15.20
CA GLY A 59 -25.53 -24.74 -13.77
C GLY A 59 -24.09 -24.29 -13.53
N SER A 60 -23.10 -24.95 -14.14
CA SER A 60 -21.68 -24.54 -13.99
C SER A 60 -21.40 -23.12 -14.49
N CYS A 61 -22.04 -22.69 -15.58
CA CYS A 61 -21.93 -21.31 -16.06
C CYS A 61 -22.61 -20.32 -15.10
N HIS A 62 -23.76 -20.67 -14.54
CA HIS A 62 -24.44 -19.85 -13.53
C HIS A 62 -23.55 -19.64 -12.30
N ASP A 63 -22.95 -20.71 -11.78
CA ASP A 63 -22.06 -20.67 -10.63
C ASP A 63 -20.81 -19.80 -10.91
N ALA A 64 -20.22 -19.93 -12.11
CA ALA A 64 -19.10 -19.10 -12.53
C ALA A 64 -19.46 -17.60 -12.61
N VAL A 65 -20.65 -17.28 -13.14
CA VAL A 65 -21.13 -15.89 -13.22
C VAL A 65 -21.46 -15.34 -11.82
N GLN A 66 -22.05 -16.17 -10.94
CA GLN A 66 -22.29 -15.78 -9.54
C GLN A 66 -20.99 -15.44 -8.82
N HIS A 67 -19.90 -16.16 -9.13
CA HIS A 67 -18.59 -15.95 -8.54
C HIS A 67 -17.90 -14.66 -9.02
N ILE A 68 -17.98 -14.36 -10.32
CA ILE A 68 -17.32 -13.17 -10.92
C ILE A 68 -18.10 -11.88 -10.63
N TYR A 69 -19.43 -11.96 -10.45
CA TYR A 69 -20.27 -10.77 -10.31
C TYR A 69 -19.85 -9.81 -9.17
N PRO A 70 -19.54 -10.29 -7.94
CA PRO A 70 -19.01 -9.44 -6.88
C PRO A 70 -17.68 -8.75 -7.22
N GLU A 71 -16.77 -9.42 -7.95
CA GLU A 71 -15.47 -8.85 -8.34
C GLU A 71 -15.64 -7.69 -9.31
N VAL A 72 -16.52 -7.84 -10.29
CA VAL A 72 -16.90 -6.77 -11.23
C VAL A 72 -17.52 -5.60 -10.48
N TRP A 73 -18.28 -5.87 -9.42
CA TRP A 73 -18.86 -4.83 -8.56
C TRP A 73 -17.78 -4.06 -7.81
N ILE A 74 -16.81 -4.74 -7.18
CA ILE A 74 -15.69 -4.14 -6.45
C ILE A 74 -14.83 -3.29 -7.40
N MET A 75 -14.49 -3.82 -8.59
CA MET A 75 -13.72 -3.07 -9.59
C MET A 75 -14.45 -1.80 -10.06
N HIS A 76 -15.77 -1.90 -10.29
CA HIS A 76 -16.58 -0.74 -10.65
C HIS A 76 -16.57 0.31 -9.52
N ASP A 77 -16.77 -0.11 -8.27
CA ASP A 77 -16.82 0.80 -7.12
C ASP A 77 -15.46 1.50 -6.90
N ALA A 78 -14.37 0.75 -6.97
CA ALA A 78 -13.01 1.29 -6.88
C ALA A 78 -12.72 2.32 -7.99
N LEU A 79 -13.06 2.02 -9.25
CA LEU A 79 -12.88 2.98 -10.36
C LEU A 79 -13.79 4.19 -10.23
N SER A 80 -15.00 4.03 -9.70
CA SER A 80 -15.88 5.15 -9.37
C SER A 80 -15.27 6.04 -8.28
N GLY A 81 -14.66 5.44 -7.26
CA GLY A 81 -13.92 6.15 -6.22
C GLY A 81 -12.75 6.94 -6.80
N VAL A 82 -11.91 6.29 -7.63
CA VAL A 82 -10.78 6.95 -8.30
C VAL A 82 -11.23 8.12 -9.18
N GLU A 83 -12.30 7.94 -9.96
CA GLU A 83 -12.86 9.00 -10.81
C GLU A 83 -13.28 10.22 -9.98
N HIS A 84 -14.00 9.99 -8.88
CA HIS A 84 -14.44 11.05 -7.99
C HIS A 84 -13.25 11.80 -7.36
N THR A 85 -12.30 11.06 -6.79
CA THR A 85 -11.10 11.60 -6.14
C THR A 85 -10.20 12.37 -7.12
N LEU A 86 -10.07 11.92 -8.37
CA LEU A 86 -9.38 12.68 -9.43
C LEU A 86 -10.11 13.98 -9.78
N GLY A 87 -11.45 13.96 -9.80
CA GLY A 87 -12.27 15.14 -10.03
C GLY A 87 -12.09 16.20 -8.93
N GLU A 88 -12.14 15.78 -7.67
CA GLU A 88 -11.89 16.64 -6.51
C GLU A 88 -10.47 17.22 -6.52
N TRP A 89 -9.46 16.39 -6.78
CA TRP A 89 -8.08 16.85 -6.89
C TRP A 89 -7.90 17.86 -8.03
N SER A 90 -8.50 17.58 -9.20
CA SER A 90 -8.44 18.50 -10.35
C SER A 90 -9.04 19.86 -10.01
N TYR A 91 -10.15 19.89 -9.28
CA TYR A 91 -10.79 21.13 -8.83
C TYR A 91 -9.89 21.89 -7.85
N LEU A 92 -9.37 21.20 -6.83
CA LEU A 92 -8.53 21.82 -5.80
C LEU A 92 -7.20 22.33 -6.36
N LEU A 93 -6.56 21.58 -7.25
CA LEU A 93 -5.33 22.02 -7.92
C LEU A 93 -5.57 23.30 -8.73
N ALA A 94 -6.72 23.44 -9.39
CA ALA A 94 -7.06 24.66 -10.12
C ALA A 94 -7.23 25.88 -9.18
N GLU A 95 -7.71 25.68 -7.95
CA GLU A 95 -7.77 26.72 -6.91
C GLU A 95 -6.36 27.11 -6.41
N TYR A 96 -5.49 26.13 -6.18
CA TYR A 96 -4.11 26.38 -5.81
C TYR A 96 -3.34 27.13 -6.91
N GLN A 97 -3.54 26.77 -8.18
CA GLN A 97 -2.90 27.44 -9.32
C GLN A 97 -3.42 28.86 -9.54
N ARG A 98 -4.70 29.14 -9.22
CA ARG A 98 -5.23 30.51 -9.16
C ARG A 98 -4.56 31.32 -8.06
N SER A 99 -4.49 30.76 -6.85
CA SER A 99 -3.85 31.40 -5.70
C SER A 99 -2.36 31.69 -5.96
N ARG A 100 -1.67 30.73 -6.58
CA ARG A 100 -0.28 30.89 -7.06
C ARG A 100 -0.13 32.09 -7.99
N THR A 101 -1.02 32.23 -8.97
CA THR A 101 -0.95 33.32 -9.96
C THR A 101 -1.08 34.68 -9.26
N THR A 102 -2.03 34.81 -8.34
CA THR A 102 -2.19 36.01 -7.52
C THR A 102 -0.94 36.31 -6.68
N LEU A 103 -0.35 35.30 -6.03
CA LEU A 103 0.85 35.48 -5.22
C LEU A 103 2.09 35.84 -6.06
N GLU A 104 2.19 35.32 -7.28
CA GLU A 104 3.25 35.69 -8.22
C GLU A 104 3.16 37.17 -8.61
N GLU A 105 1.96 37.65 -8.97
CA GLU A 105 1.73 39.06 -9.29
C GLU A 105 2.08 39.97 -8.09
N GLN A 106 1.67 39.58 -6.88
CA GLN A 106 2.00 40.30 -5.65
C GLN A 106 3.50 40.30 -5.38
N ALA A 107 4.20 39.18 -5.61
CA ALA A 107 5.64 39.07 -5.38
C ALA A 107 6.43 39.93 -6.37
N VAL A 108 6.01 39.98 -7.64
CA VAL A 108 6.59 40.87 -8.65
C VAL A 108 6.46 42.34 -8.20
N ALA A 109 5.25 42.74 -7.79
CA ALA A 109 4.99 44.09 -7.31
C ALA A 109 5.81 44.43 -6.05
N ALA A 110 5.84 43.53 -5.05
CA ALA A 110 6.60 43.72 -3.82
C ALA A 110 8.11 43.82 -4.07
N ARG A 111 8.66 43.00 -4.98
CA ARG A 111 10.07 43.12 -5.38
C ARG A 111 10.38 44.44 -6.07
N ALA A 112 9.46 44.96 -6.89
CA ALA A 112 9.61 46.27 -7.51
C ALA A 112 9.64 47.39 -6.46
N LEU A 113 8.76 47.32 -5.45
CA LEU A 113 8.76 48.26 -4.33
C LEU A 113 10.06 48.20 -3.52
N VAL A 114 10.55 47.00 -3.20
CA VAL A 114 11.85 46.85 -2.52
C VAL A 114 12.97 47.44 -3.36
N LYS A 115 12.98 47.20 -4.68
CA LYS A 115 14.00 47.76 -5.58
C LYS A 115 13.94 49.29 -5.61
N GLN A 116 12.73 49.87 -5.69
CA GLN A 116 12.53 51.32 -5.67
C GLN A 116 12.98 51.93 -4.34
N ALA A 117 12.54 51.37 -3.21
CA ALA A 117 12.91 51.86 -1.89
C ALA A 117 14.42 51.76 -1.64
N LYS A 118 15.09 50.69 -2.10
CA LYS A 118 16.55 50.56 -2.00
C LYS A 118 17.32 51.58 -2.85
N ALA A 119 16.71 52.08 -3.93
CA ALA A 119 17.33 53.05 -4.82
C ALA A 119 17.14 54.51 -4.34
N ASP A 120 16.37 54.73 -3.27
CA ASP A 120 16.18 56.04 -2.68
C ASP A 120 17.50 56.54 -2.07
N PRO A 121 18.03 57.70 -2.51
CA PRO A 121 19.31 58.23 -2.02
C PRO A 121 19.29 58.54 -0.53
N ASP A 122 18.11 58.78 0.06
CA ASP A 122 17.98 59.05 1.49
C ASP A 122 18.07 57.75 2.33
N VAL A 123 18.13 56.54 1.74
CA VAL A 123 18.32 55.28 2.49
C VAL A 123 19.74 55.09 3.00
N GLU A 124 20.75 55.51 2.24
CA GLU A 124 22.16 55.44 2.64
C GLU A 124 22.78 56.83 2.66
N ILE A 125 22.58 57.56 3.75
CA ILE A 125 23.21 58.87 3.96
C ILE A 125 24.62 58.70 4.54
N GLY A 126 25.60 59.41 3.99
CA GLY A 126 26.98 59.36 4.45
C GLY A 126 27.24 60.24 5.68
N PHE A 127 28.19 59.86 6.55
CA PHE A 127 28.60 60.69 7.70
C PHE A 127 28.98 62.12 7.28
N THR A 128 29.71 62.27 6.17
CA THR A 128 30.12 63.58 5.65
C THR A 128 28.93 64.44 5.23
N GLU A 129 27.86 63.87 4.66
CA GLU A 129 26.65 64.61 4.29
C GLU A 129 25.89 65.16 5.50
N ILE A 130 25.99 64.49 6.64
CA ILE A 130 25.36 64.91 7.89
C ILE A 130 26.13 66.06 8.53
N VAL A 131 27.47 66.00 8.52
CA VAL A 131 28.34 66.92 9.27
C VAL A 131 28.55 68.27 8.59
N VAL A 132 28.41 68.36 7.25
CA VAL A 132 28.62 69.62 6.51
C VAL A 132 27.39 70.53 6.42
N ARG A 133 26.22 70.10 6.93
CA ARG A 133 24.95 70.84 6.82
C ARG A 133 24.65 71.66 8.07
N SER A 134 23.79 72.68 7.94
CA SER A 134 23.27 73.43 9.09
C SER A 134 22.39 72.55 9.99
N ASP A 135 22.09 73.00 11.20
CA ASP A 135 21.25 72.23 12.14
C ASP A 135 19.85 71.94 11.57
N GLU A 136 19.21 72.92 10.94
CA GLU A 136 17.89 72.79 10.31
C GLU A 136 17.92 71.84 9.10
N GLU A 137 18.96 71.95 8.25
CA GLU A 137 19.14 71.08 7.09
C GLU A 137 19.46 69.63 7.48
N ARG A 138 20.18 69.45 8.59
CA ARG A 138 20.51 68.15 9.17
C ARG A 138 19.27 67.46 9.74
N GLU A 139 18.43 68.19 10.47
CA GLU A 139 17.18 67.65 11.01
C GLU A 139 16.22 67.20 9.88
N ALA A 140 16.09 68.01 8.82
CA ALA A 140 15.31 67.65 7.64
C ALA A 140 15.89 66.44 6.89
N LEU A 141 17.22 66.31 6.80
CA LEU A 141 17.88 65.13 6.21
C LEU A 141 17.62 63.87 7.04
N LEU A 142 17.78 63.93 8.36
CA LEU A 142 17.56 62.78 9.25
C LEU A 142 16.09 62.32 9.24
N THR A 143 15.16 63.26 9.13
CA THR A 143 13.72 62.94 8.99
C THR A 143 13.43 62.20 7.69
N ARG A 144 13.96 62.69 6.56
CA ARG A 144 13.83 61.99 5.26
C ARG A 144 14.49 60.61 5.28
N HIS A 145 15.68 60.49 5.85
CA HIS A 145 16.37 59.22 6.01
C HIS A 145 15.55 58.22 6.84
N GLY A 146 15.00 58.66 7.97
CA GLY A 146 14.11 57.83 8.79
C GLY A 146 12.89 57.35 8.01
N ALA A 147 12.26 58.24 7.24
CA ALA A 147 11.12 57.89 6.39
C ALA A 147 11.49 56.90 5.27
N ALA A 148 12.64 57.10 4.61
CA ALA A 148 13.14 56.23 3.55
C ALA A 148 13.49 54.82 4.08
N LYS A 149 14.16 54.73 5.24
CA LYS A 149 14.42 53.45 5.92
C LYS A 149 13.13 52.74 6.31
N GLN A 150 12.15 53.48 6.84
CA GLN A 150 10.85 52.90 7.19
C GLN A 150 10.10 52.40 5.96
N ALA A 151 10.16 53.13 4.83
CA ALA A 151 9.57 52.70 3.57
C ALA A 151 10.23 51.42 3.04
N LEU A 152 11.56 51.31 3.12
CA LEU A 152 12.30 50.11 2.76
C LEU A 152 11.89 48.91 3.64
N THR A 153 11.85 49.08 4.96
CA THR A 153 11.41 48.02 5.88
C THR A 153 9.99 47.55 5.54
N ARG A 154 9.04 48.47 5.33
CA ARG A 154 7.67 48.10 4.95
C ARG A 154 7.61 47.32 3.63
N ALA A 155 8.42 47.71 2.63
CA ALA A 155 8.49 47.00 1.36
C ALA A 155 9.08 45.58 1.52
N GLN A 156 10.08 45.43 2.40
CA GLN A 156 10.66 44.12 2.73
C GLN A 156 9.65 43.23 3.47
N ASP A 157 8.99 43.78 4.49
CA ASP A 157 7.95 43.07 5.25
C ASP A 157 6.83 42.57 4.33
N GLU A 158 6.41 43.39 3.36
CA GLU A 158 5.37 42.99 2.40
C GLU A 158 5.85 41.86 1.47
N LEU A 159 7.09 41.94 0.97
CA LEU A 159 7.67 40.87 0.18
C LEU A 159 7.74 39.57 0.99
N ASP A 160 8.18 39.63 2.25
CA ASP A 160 8.31 38.46 3.11
C ASP A 160 6.94 37.82 3.40
N ARG A 161 5.90 38.63 3.63
CA ARG A 161 4.51 38.13 3.78
C ARG A 161 4.02 37.36 2.57
N VAL A 162 4.25 37.88 1.35
CA VAL A 162 3.85 37.21 0.10
C VAL A 162 4.60 35.90 -0.07
N ILE A 163 5.91 35.89 0.19
CA ILE A 163 6.74 34.68 0.10
C ILE A 163 6.29 33.63 1.12
N ASP A 164 5.98 34.03 2.35
CA ASP A 164 5.48 33.10 3.37
C ASP A 164 4.08 32.58 3.08
N ALA A 165 3.21 33.39 2.46
CA ALA A 165 1.92 32.92 1.96
C ALA A 165 2.09 31.87 0.85
N ALA A 166 3.06 32.06 -0.05
CA ALA A 166 3.38 31.09 -1.09
C ALA A 166 3.98 29.79 -0.54
N LYS A 167 4.80 29.85 0.53
CA LYS A 167 5.29 28.64 1.22
C LYS A 167 4.15 27.85 1.85
N ARG A 168 3.22 28.53 2.54
CA ARG A 168 2.03 27.89 3.11
C ARG A 168 1.14 27.27 2.03
N LEU A 169 0.97 27.95 0.89
CA LEU A 169 0.25 27.40 -0.26
C LEU A 169 0.91 26.09 -0.75
N LYS A 170 2.24 26.05 -0.79
CA LYS A 170 3.00 24.85 -1.16
C LYS A 170 2.81 23.71 -0.19
N GLU A 171 2.88 23.98 1.11
CA GLU A 171 2.64 22.97 2.15
C GLU A 171 1.23 22.38 2.01
N GLN A 172 0.21 23.23 1.89
CA GLN A 172 -1.18 22.79 1.68
C GLN A 172 -1.38 21.98 0.40
N HIS A 173 -0.72 22.41 -0.68
CA HIS A 173 -0.72 21.68 -1.95
C HIS A 173 -0.12 20.28 -1.78
N ASP A 174 1.06 20.16 -1.17
CA ASP A 174 1.78 18.90 -1.02
C ASP A 174 1.04 17.94 -0.07
N GLU A 175 0.47 18.44 1.03
CA GLU A 175 -0.39 17.68 1.94
C GLU A 175 -1.62 17.14 1.22
N SER A 176 -2.32 18.01 0.47
CA SER A 176 -3.51 17.60 -0.29
C SER A 176 -3.15 16.57 -1.35
N ALA A 177 -2.09 16.80 -2.14
CA ALA A 177 -1.62 15.85 -3.14
C ALA A 177 -1.30 14.48 -2.52
N GLY A 178 -0.64 14.47 -1.35
CA GLY A 178 -0.37 13.25 -0.58
C GLY A 178 -1.63 12.53 -0.12
N ALA A 179 -2.61 13.28 0.40
CA ALA A 179 -3.89 12.73 0.83
C ALA A 179 -4.71 12.12 -0.32
N PHE A 180 -4.84 12.84 -1.44
CA PHE A 180 -5.52 12.33 -2.65
C PHE A 180 -4.79 11.11 -3.23
N ALA A 181 -3.45 11.11 -3.26
CA ALA A 181 -2.68 9.94 -3.70
C ALA A 181 -2.84 8.73 -2.77
N LYS A 182 -3.01 8.95 -1.46
CA LYS A 182 -3.31 7.89 -0.50
C LYS A 182 -4.72 7.34 -0.73
N GLN A 183 -5.72 8.18 -0.98
CA GLN A 183 -7.08 7.73 -1.29
C GLN A 183 -7.13 6.90 -2.57
N ILE A 184 -6.47 7.36 -3.65
CA ILE A 184 -6.39 6.62 -4.92
C ILE A 184 -5.75 5.23 -4.72
N ARG A 185 -4.64 5.17 -3.96
CA ARG A 185 -4.00 3.88 -3.61
C ARG A 185 -4.92 3.01 -2.76
N GLY A 186 -5.63 3.61 -1.80
CA GLY A 186 -6.64 2.91 -1.02
C GLY A 186 -7.65 2.19 -1.91
N PHE A 187 -8.15 2.78 -2.98
CA PHE A 187 -9.04 2.07 -3.91
C PHE A 187 -8.35 0.90 -4.63
N ALA A 188 -7.07 1.01 -4.93
CA ALA A 188 -6.29 -0.08 -5.54
C ALA A 188 -6.04 -1.24 -4.57
N ASP A 189 -5.85 -0.94 -3.27
CA ASP A 189 -5.65 -1.95 -2.22
C ASP A 189 -6.90 -2.84 -2.01
N HIS A 190 -8.08 -2.36 -2.44
CA HIS A 190 -9.33 -3.10 -2.39
C HIS A 190 -9.68 -3.80 -3.71
N LEU A 191 -8.85 -3.66 -4.75
CA LEU A 191 -9.08 -4.37 -6.01
C LEU A 191 -8.78 -5.87 -5.84
N PRO A 192 -9.52 -6.74 -6.53
CA PRO A 192 -9.10 -8.12 -6.71
C PRO A 192 -7.70 -8.14 -7.36
N ASP A 193 -6.78 -8.93 -6.82
CA ASP A 193 -5.38 -8.95 -7.27
C ASP A 193 -5.25 -9.25 -8.78
N ARG A 194 -4.27 -8.67 -9.47
CA ARG A 194 -4.21 -8.67 -10.94
C ARG A 194 -3.92 -10.06 -11.54
N ASP A 195 -3.37 -10.98 -10.75
CA ASP A 195 -3.17 -12.39 -11.11
C ASP A 195 -4.44 -13.26 -10.98
N THR A 196 -5.55 -12.67 -10.49
CA THR A 196 -6.89 -13.32 -10.44
C THR A 196 -7.64 -13.30 -11.78
N MET A 197 -7.11 -12.62 -12.81
CA MET A 197 -7.77 -12.48 -14.12
C MET A 197 -7.60 -13.68 -15.09
N THR A 198 -7.16 -14.84 -14.60
CA THR A 198 -7.33 -16.09 -15.37
C THR A 198 -8.63 -16.78 -14.96
N PRO A 199 -9.38 -17.42 -15.88
CA PRO A 199 -10.62 -18.17 -15.54
C PRO A 199 -10.44 -19.36 -14.58
N ALA A 200 -9.28 -19.51 -13.94
CA ALA A 200 -8.93 -20.60 -13.05
C ALA A 200 -8.12 -20.09 -11.86
N GLY A 201 -8.83 -19.63 -10.81
CA GLY A 201 -8.26 -19.36 -9.49
C GLY A 201 -8.41 -17.91 -9.04
N SER A 202 -9.50 -17.59 -8.35
CA SER A 202 -9.65 -16.34 -7.61
C SER A 202 -8.90 -16.42 -6.27
N ASN A 203 -8.05 -15.44 -5.96
CA ASN A 203 -7.33 -15.26 -4.69
C ASN A 203 -8.14 -14.43 -3.66
N ILE A 204 -9.47 -14.52 -3.69
CA ILE A 204 -10.30 -14.04 -2.58
C ILE A 204 -10.29 -15.15 -1.53
N ILE A 205 -10.03 -14.85 -0.24
CA ILE A 205 -10.35 -15.74 0.89
C ILE A 205 -11.77 -16.24 0.63
N PRO A 206 -11.96 -17.49 0.19
CA PRO A 206 -13.29 -17.86 -0.24
C PRO A 206 -14.26 -17.68 0.93
N PRO A 207 -15.55 -17.36 0.70
CA PRO A 207 -16.53 -17.18 1.79
C PRO A 207 -16.68 -18.44 2.67
N TYR A 208 -16.11 -19.57 2.25
CA TYR A 208 -16.00 -20.84 2.97
C TYR A 208 -14.62 -21.12 3.59
N PHE A 209 -13.63 -20.24 3.46
CA PHE A 209 -12.35 -20.34 4.17
C PHE A 209 -12.61 -20.11 5.66
N THR A 210 -12.49 -21.18 6.42
CA THR A 210 -12.63 -21.14 7.87
C THR A 210 -11.25 -21.07 8.49
N LYS A 211 -10.91 -19.97 9.17
CA LYS A 211 -9.65 -19.87 9.93
C LYS A 211 -9.49 -21.08 10.88
N PRO A 212 -8.26 -21.54 11.14
CA PRO A 212 -8.03 -22.60 12.12
C PRO A 212 -8.56 -22.20 13.51
N PRO A 213 -9.12 -23.15 14.28
CA PRO A 213 -9.64 -22.85 15.61
C PRO A 213 -8.51 -22.38 16.55
N ALA A 214 -8.81 -21.36 17.37
CA ALA A 214 -7.85 -20.78 18.30
C ALA A 214 -7.44 -21.78 19.38
N GLY A 215 -6.16 -22.16 19.42
CA GLY A 215 -5.64 -23.08 20.44
C GLY A 215 -4.11 -23.26 20.47
N ARG A 216 -3.32 -22.49 19.71
CA ARG A 216 -1.85 -22.57 19.61
C ARG A 216 -1.23 -21.18 19.32
N GLU A 217 0.07 -21.03 19.54
CA GLU A 217 0.85 -19.76 19.48
C GLU A 217 0.60 -18.93 18.19
N ASP A 218 0.31 -19.59 17.06
CA ASP A 218 0.10 -18.95 15.75
C ASP A 218 -1.36 -18.83 15.32
N VAL A 219 -2.33 -19.07 16.22
CA VAL A 219 -3.79 -19.01 15.94
C VAL A 219 -4.58 -18.33 17.06
N GLY A 220 -3.89 -17.74 18.03
CA GLY A 220 -4.54 -16.94 19.07
C GLY A 220 -5.23 -15.69 18.50
N PRO A 221 -6.05 -14.99 19.30
CA PRO A 221 -6.51 -13.65 18.94
C PRO A 221 -5.30 -12.78 18.56
N LYS A 222 -5.49 -11.85 17.61
CA LYS A 222 -4.44 -10.88 17.28
C LYS A 222 -4.01 -10.18 18.57
N ARG A 223 -2.70 -10.02 18.75
CA ARG A 223 -2.15 -9.29 19.89
C ARG A 223 -2.66 -7.85 19.84
N GLU A 224 -2.92 -7.27 21.00
CA GLU A 224 -3.30 -5.86 21.07
C GLU A 224 -2.20 -4.99 20.44
N PHE A 225 -2.63 -4.03 19.62
CA PHE A 225 -1.77 -3.17 18.82
C PHE A 225 -1.87 -1.73 19.32
N ASP A 226 -0.73 -1.03 19.32
CA ASP A 226 -0.63 0.39 19.68
C ASP A 226 -1.25 0.72 21.06
N VAL A 227 -0.90 -0.11 22.05
CA VAL A 227 -1.39 0.00 23.43
C VAL A 227 -0.36 0.56 24.41
N SER A 228 0.88 0.79 23.96
CA SER A 228 1.94 1.39 24.76
C SER A 228 2.90 2.23 23.93
N ASP A 229 3.50 3.26 24.53
CA ASP A 229 4.45 4.11 23.81
C ASP A 229 5.77 3.36 23.50
N PRO A 230 6.37 3.60 22.32
CA PRO A 230 7.68 3.06 21.98
C PRO A 230 8.82 3.71 22.78
N SER A 231 9.79 2.91 23.15
CA SER A 231 11.04 3.29 23.80
C SER A 231 12.21 3.27 22.80
N ALA A 232 13.37 3.80 23.22
CA ALA A 232 14.59 3.73 22.42
C ALA A 232 15.01 2.29 22.09
N ARG A 233 14.71 1.31 22.97
CA ARG A 233 14.98 -0.10 22.73
C ARG A 233 14.11 -0.66 21.60
N ASP A 234 12.84 -0.27 21.53
CA ASP A 234 11.94 -0.75 20.47
C ASP A 234 12.32 -0.17 19.11
N HIS A 235 12.74 1.10 19.06
CA HIS A 235 13.28 1.67 17.83
C HIS A 235 14.57 0.98 17.37
N ALA A 236 15.45 0.58 18.29
CA ALA A 236 16.64 -0.21 17.96
C ALA A 236 16.27 -1.61 17.45
N THR A 237 15.30 -2.28 18.10
CA THR A 237 14.76 -3.58 17.66
C THR A 237 14.12 -3.49 16.27
N ARG A 238 13.33 -2.44 16.01
CA ARG A 238 12.73 -2.18 14.70
C ARG A 238 13.80 -1.98 13.64
N LEU A 239 14.85 -1.22 13.94
CA LEU A 239 15.97 -1.02 13.02
C LEU A 239 16.69 -2.34 12.69
N ALA A 240 16.92 -3.20 13.70
CA ALA A 240 17.48 -4.53 13.48
C ALA A 240 16.55 -5.44 12.64
N ALA A 241 15.23 -5.34 12.79
CA ALA A 241 14.31 -6.05 11.91
C ALA A 241 14.35 -5.50 10.47
N MET A 242 14.50 -4.18 10.29
CA MET A 242 14.64 -3.56 8.97
C MET A 242 15.94 -3.96 8.25
N THR A 243 17.04 -4.22 8.97
CA THR A 243 18.26 -4.74 8.33
C THR A 243 18.04 -6.13 7.73
N MET A 244 17.18 -6.96 8.35
CA MET A 244 16.80 -8.24 7.77
C MET A 244 15.97 -8.06 6.48
N VAL A 245 15.06 -7.08 6.41
CA VAL A 245 14.35 -6.76 5.16
C VAL A 245 15.35 -6.48 4.04
N ALA A 246 16.31 -5.59 4.30
CA ALA A 246 17.34 -5.25 3.31
C ALA A 246 18.23 -6.44 2.92
N ALA A 247 18.56 -7.33 3.87
CA ALA A 247 19.34 -8.53 3.59
C ALA A 247 18.57 -9.55 2.74
N GLN A 248 17.29 -9.77 3.04
CA GLN A 248 16.44 -10.70 2.28
C GLN A 248 16.23 -10.21 0.85
N ASP A 249 16.01 -8.91 0.65
CA ASP A 249 15.85 -8.26 -0.65
C ASP A 249 17.17 -8.25 -1.45
N ALA A 250 18.24 -7.65 -0.88
CA ALA A 250 19.44 -7.35 -1.65
C ALA A 250 20.48 -8.48 -1.73
N TYR A 251 20.49 -9.41 -0.76
CA TYR A 251 21.53 -10.44 -0.66
C TYR A 251 21.02 -11.86 -0.90
N PHE A 252 19.83 -12.18 -0.38
CA PHE A 252 19.24 -13.52 -0.53
C PHE A 252 18.22 -13.63 -1.66
N ASP A 253 17.81 -12.52 -2.27
CA ASP A 253 16.89 -12.49 -3.42
C ASP A 253 15.57 -13.19 -3.09
N ASN A 254 15.10 -12.97 -1.84
CA ASN A 254 13.87 -13.49 -1.25
C ASN A 254 12.84 -12.36 -1.14
N ASP A 255 12.33 -11.93 -2.29
CA ASP A 255 11.47 -10.76 -2.42
C ASP A 255 10.20 -10.85 -1.56
N ARG A 256 9.60 -12.04 -1.44
CA ARG A 256 8.39 -12.26 -0.65
C ARG A 256 8.68 -12.12 0.84
N ALA A 257 9.73 -12.78 1.34
CA ALA A 257 10.11 -12.67 2.74
C ALA A 257 10.42 -11.21 3.13
N ALA A 258 11.14 -10.48 2.27
CA ALA A 258 11.41 -9.06 2.45
C ALA A 258 10.12 -8.23 2.48
N SER A 259 9.22 -8.45 1.52
CA SER A 259 7.95 -7.73 1.41
C SER A 259 7.03 -7.97 2.60
N TYR A 260 6.92 -9.21 3.09
CA TYR A 260 6.03 -9.56 4.20
C TYR A 260 6.58 -9.04 5.53
N MET A 261 7.91 -9.10 5.74
CA MET A 261 8.54 -8.48 6.90
C MET A 261 8.41 -6.96 6.88
N LYS A 262 8.54 -6.34 5.70
CA LYS A 262 8.28 -4.90 5.55
C LYS A 262 6.82 -4.54 5.84
N HIS A 263 5.86 -5.33 5.35
CA HIS A 263 4.44 -5.15 5.67
C HIS A 263 4.18 -5.29 7.17
N TRP A 264 4.88 -6.20 7.86
CA TRP A 264 4.80 -6.27 9.32
C TRP A 264 5.35 -5.00 10.00
N LEU A 265 6.45 -4.42 9.51
CA LEU A 265 7.11 -3.24 10.14
C LEU A 265 6.50 -1.87 9.78
N GLU A 266 5.74 -1.80 8.68
CA GLU A 266 5.25 -0.54 8.10
C GLU A 266 3.76 -0.56 7.73
N GLY A 267 3.18 -1.75 7.64
CA GLY A 267 1.79 -1.94 7.24
C GLY A 267 0.81 -1.63 8.36
N ASP A 268 -0.46 -1.66 7.98
CA ASP A 268 -1.61 -1.39 8.85
C ASP A 268 -2.24 -2.67 9.41
N GLY A 269 -1.53 -3.81 9.32
CA GLY A 269 -1.96 -5.13 9.83
C GLY A 269 -3.11 -5.76 9.05
N GLN A 270 -3.36 -5.26 7.84
CA GLN A 270 -4.22 -5.93 6.88
C GLN A 270 -3.68 -7.33 6.57
N ASP A 271 -4.61 -8.29 6.56
CA ASP A 271 -4.33 -9.68 6.21
C ASP A 271 -3.85 -9.76 4.75
N VAL A 272 -2.84 -10.60 4.49
CA VAL A 272 -2.18 -10.75 3.20
C VAL A 272 -2.66 -12.02 2.51
N GLN A 273 -3.02 -11.90 1.24
CA GLN A 273 -3.32 -13.06 0.41
C GLN A 273 -2.05 -13.81 0.00
N PHE A 274 -2.14 -15.12 -0.09
CA PHE A 274 -1.05 -16.02 -0.38
C PHE A 274 -1.38 -16.92 -1.57
N ASP A 275 -0.48 -17.01 -2.54
CA ASP A 275 -0.62 -17.93 -3.66
C ASP A 275 -0.37 -19.38 -3.19
N ALA A 276 -1.43 -20.01 -2.71
CA ALA A 276 -1.41 -21.41 -2.31
C ALA A 276 -1.10 -22.35 -3.48
N LYS A 277 -1.39 -21.96 -4.74
CA LYS A 277 -1.09 -22.77 -5.92
C LYS A 277 0.40 -22.77 -6.20
N GLU A 278 1.04 -21.60 -6.15
CA GLU A 278 2.49 -21.48 -6.27
C GLU A 278 3.18 -22.30 -5.18
N PHE A 279 2.73 -22.19 -3.93
CA PHE A 279 3.28 -22.97 -2.83
C PHE A 279 3.17 -24.48 -3.06
N VAL A 280 1.99 -24.97 -3.42
CA VAL A 280 1.78 -26.39 -3.72
C VAL A 280 2.69 -26.83 -4.87
N ASN A 281 2.89 -26.02 -5.89
CA ASN A 281 3.73 -26.35 -7.05
C ASN A 281 5.23 -26.33 -6.72
N ALA A 282 5.68 -25.36 -5.92
CA ALA A 282 7.07 -25.15 -5.57
C ALA A 282 7.56 -26.04 -4.40
N ASN A 283 6.66 -26.76 -3.74
CA ASN A 283 6.95 -27.57 -2.56
C ASN A 283 6.74 -29.09 -2.81
N PRO A 284 7.78 -29.83 -3.25
CA PRO A 284 7.69 -31.26 -3.49
C PRO A 284 7.35 -32.10 -2.24
N GLY A 285 7.82 -31.69 -1.06
CA GLY A 285 7.50 -32.35 0.21
C GLY A 285 6.01 -32.25 0.52
N PHE A 286 5.41 -31.07 0.31
CA PHE A 286 3.97 -30.89 0.44
C PHE A 286 3.20 -31.67 -0.62
N GLN A 287 3.66 -31.70 -1.87
CA GLN A 287 3.02 -32.51 -2.93
C GLN A 287 3.00 -34.00 -2.59
N ALA A 288 4.10 -34.54 -2.04
CA ALA A 288 4.15 -35.94 -1.62
C ALA A 288 3.08 -36.24 -0.55
N LYS A 289 2.96 -35.35 0.45
CA LYS A 289 1.97 -35.41 1.53
C LYS A 289 0.54 -35.31 1.00
N LEU A 290 0.29 -34.37 0.10
CA LEU A 290 -0.99 -34.19 -0.58
C LEU A 290 -1.39 -35.44 -1.37
N ASN A 291 -0.47 -36.00 -2.15
CA ASN A 291 -0.71 -37.22 -2.92
C ASN A 291 -1.02 -38.42 -2.01
N GLU A 292 -0.31 -38.56 -0.89
CA GLU A 292 -0.59 -39.62 0.10
C GLU A 292 -1.99 -39.47 0.71
N ILE A 293 -2.40 -38.24 1.04
CA ILE A 293 -3.74 -37.95 1.56
C ILE A 293 -4.81 -38.30 0.53
N ILE A 294 -4.64 -37.89 -0.72
CA ILE A 294 -5.56 -38.22 -1.82
C ILE A 294 -5.67 -39.74 -2.00
N LYS A 295 -4.53 -40.45 -2.01
CA LYS A 295 -4.50 -41.91 -2.16
C LYS A 295 -5.21 -42.65 -1.02
N THR A 296 -5.08 -42.14 0.21
CA THR A 296 -5.62 -42.80 1.40
C THR A 296 -7.08 -42.44 1.68
N LYS A 297 -7.49 -41.20 1.44
CA LYS A 297 -8.84 -40.70 1.74
C LYS A 297 -9.75 -40.58 0.51
N GLY A 298 -9.21 -40.33 -0.68
CA GLY A 298 -10.00 -40.22 -1.91
C GLY A 298 -10.93 -41.41 -2.18
N PRO A 299 -10.55 -42.68 -1.90
CA PRO A 299 -11.46 -43.82 -2.08
C PRO A 299 -12.73 -43.78 -1.22
N THR A 300 -12.81 -42.92 -0.19
CA THR A 300 -14.02 -42.76 0.63
C THR A 300 -15.03 -41.77 0.03
N GLY A 301 -14.77 -41.23 -1.16
CA GLY A 301 -15.52 -40.12 -1.74
C GLY A 301 -15.03 -38.80 -1.16
N SER A 302 -15.93 -37.97 -0.63
CA SER A 302 -15.55 -36.67 -0.07
C SER A 302 -14.83 -36.80 1.27
N PHE A 303 -13.84 -35.93 1.52
CA PHE A 303 -13.09 -35.90 2.76
C PHE A 303 -12.63 -34.48 3.13
N ASP A 304 -12.29 -34.31 4.40
CA ASP A 304 -11.72 -33.09 4.95
C ASP A 304 -10.70 -33.48 6.02
N THR A 305 -9.46 -32.99 5.91
CA THR A 305 -8.41 -33.28 6.88
C THR A 305 -8.56 -32.50 8.18
N GLY A 306 -9.42 -31.47 8.19
CA GLY A 306 -9.32 -30.39 9.15
C GLY A 306 -7.97 -29.64 9.01
N TRP A 307 -7.73 -28.69 9.91
CA TRP A 307 -6.47 -27.96 9.95
C TRP A 307 -5.35 -28.80 10.54
N GLN A 308 -4.25 -28.86 9.81
CA GLN A 308 -3.00 -29.53 10.13
C GLN A 308 -1.88 -28.50 10.21
N ASN A 309 -0.74 -28.86 10.82
CA ASN A 309 0.45 -28.01 10.82
C ASN A 309 1.49 -28.58 9.87
N GLY A 310 2.26 -27.71 9.24
CA GLY A 310 3.41 -28.06 8.43
C GLY A 310 4.56 -27.11 8.71
N THR A 311 5.77 -27.56 8.37
CA THR A 311 6.91 -26.67 8.27
C THR A 311 7.56 -26.79 6.91
N VAL A 312 7.96 -25.66 6.34
CA VAL A 312 8.69 -25.64 5.06
C VAL A 312 10.03 -26.35 5.22
N TRP A 313 10.67 -26.22 6.39
CA TRP A 313 11.87 -26.97 6.74
C TRP A 313 11.73 -28.48 6.53
N GLU A 314 10.71 -29.11 7.13
CA GLU A 314 10.48 -30.56 6.97
C GLU A 314 10.20 -30.93 5.51
N ASP A 315 9.53 -30.05 4.77
CA ASP A 315 9.24 -30.29 3.36
C ASP A 315 10.51 -30.18 2.48
N MET A 316 11.51 -29.38 2.89
CA MET A 316 12.81 -29.21 2.22
C MET A 316 13.75 -30.41 2.39
N GLU A 317 13.58 -31.26 3.42
CA GLU A 317 14.47 -32.40 3.70
C GLU A 317 14.44 -33.50 2.61
N ASN A 318 13.53 -33.41 1.64
CA ASN A 318 13.27 -34.45 0.64
C ASN A 318 13.88 -34.18 -0.76
N GLY A 319 14.80 -33.22 -0.93
CA GLY A 319 15.44 -33.00 -2.24
C GLY A 319 16.28 -31.73 -2.37
N GLU A 320 16.61 -31.37 -3.62
CA GLU A 320 17.18 -30.06 -3.94
C GLU A 320 16.15 -28.98 -3.60
N VAL A 321 16.59 -27.93 -2.90
CA VAL A 321 15.73 -26.84 -2.43
C VAL A 321 15.65 -25.77 -3.52
N PRO A 322 14.51 -25.62 -4.22
CA PRO A 322 14.32 -24.53 -5.18
C PRO A 322 14.46 -23.18 -4.48
N LYS A 323 14.83 -22.15 -5.24
CA LYS A 323 14.95 -20.78 -4.73
C LYS A 323 13.61 -20.32 -4.10
N GLU A 324 12.51 -20.66 -4.76
CA GLU A 324 11.14 -20.32 -4.37
C GLU A 324 10.79 -20.96 -3.01
N LEU A 325 11.22 -22.21 -2.78
CA LEU A 325 10.98 -22.90 -1.52
C LEU A 325 11.78 -22.29 -0.36
N ARG A 326 12.97 -21.76 -0.65
CA ARG A 326 13.77 -21.01 0.33
C ARG A 326 13.10 -19.70 0.70
N ASP A 327 12.52 -18.99 -0.26
CA ASP A 327 11.74 -17.78 0.00
C ASP A 327 10.49 -18.10 0.84
N PHE A 328 9.78 -19.20 0.54
CA PHE A 328 8.67 -19.68 1.40
C PHE A 328 9.13 -20.03 2.82
N TYR A 329 10.33 -20.60 2.98
CA TYR A 329 10.90 -20.87 4.31
C TYR A 329 11.08 -19.58 5.11
N TYR A 330 11.69 -18.55 4.53
CA TYR A 330 11.87 -17.26 5.22
C TYR A 330 10.56 -16.47 5.37
N THR A 331 9.56 -16.72 4.52
CA THR A 331 8.25 -16.07 4.60
C THR A 331 7.33 -16.72 5.63
N MET A 332 7.25 -18.05 5.71
CA MET A 332 6.21 -18.71 6.50
C MET A 332 6.61 -20.10 7.01
N ASN A 333 7.89 -20.30 7.39
CA ASN A 333 8.44 -21.61 7.78
C ASN A 333 7.43 -22.51 8.49
N GLY A 334 6.87 -22.07 9.62
CA GLY A 334 5.70 -22.74 10.22
C GLY A 334 4.41 -22.22 9.60
N TYR A 335 3.55 -23.13 9.12
CA TYR A 335 2.25 -22.80 8.53
C TYR A 335 1.20 -23.85 8.90
N GLN A 336 -0.06 -23.53 8.62
CA GLN A 336 -1.18 -24.44 8.76
C GLN A 336 -1.84 -24.67 7.42
N TYR A 337 -2.38 -25.87 7.23
CA TYR A 337 -3.05 -26.24 6.00
C TYR A 337 -4.26 -27.14 6.24
N ARG A 338 -5.21 -27.12 5.31
CA ARG A 338 -6.35 -28.03 5.27
C ARG A 338 -6.57 -28.51 3.84
N ILE A 339 -6.82 -29.79 3.68
CA ILE A 339 -7.09 -30.42 2.38
C ILE A 339 -8.52 -30.95 2.39
N VAL A 340 -9.31 -30.52 1.41
CA VAL A 340 -10.69 -30.95 1.22
C VAL A 340 -10.81 -31.61 -0.14
N GLY A 341 -11.28 -32.85 -0.16
CA GLY A 341 -11.62 -33.58 -1.38
C GLY A 341 -13.12 -33.65 -1.57
N THR A 342 -13.62 -33.34 -2.77
CA THR A 342 -15.03 -33.47 -3.15
C THR A 342 -15.18 -34.28 -4.42
N ASP A 343 -16.29 -35.02 -4.50
CA ASP A 343 -16.70 -35.78 -5.69
C ASP A 343 -15.64 -36.78 -6.18
N PHE A 344 -14.90 -37.38 -5.24
CA PHE A 344 -13.92 -38.39 -5.58
C PHE A 344 -14.57 -39.69 -6.06
N THR A 345 -14.03 -40.22 -7.15
CA THR A 345 -14.39 -41.52 -7.73
C THR A 345 -13.13 -42.29 -8.08
N MET A 346 -13.24 -43.61 -8.26
CA MET A 346 -12.12 -44.44 -8.69
C MET A 346 -12.12 -44.56 -10.22
N VAL A 347 -11.04 -44.13 -10.86
CA VAL A 347 -10.80 -44.30 -12.30
C VAL A 347 -9.47 -45.03 -12.47
N ASP A 348 -9.49 -46.18 -13.14
CA ASP A 348 -8.32 -47.04 -13.35
C ASP A 348 -7.54 -47.40 -12.07
N GLY A 349 -8.26 -47.53 -10.94
CA GLY A 349 -7.66 -47.86 -9.64
C GLY A 349 -7.08 -46.66 -8.89
N GLU A 350 -7.15 -45.46 -9.44
CA GLU A 350 -6.70 -44.22 -8.81
C GLU A 350 -7.89 -43.33 -8.40
N PRO A 351 -7.84 -42.68 -7.23
CA PRO A 351 -8.87 -41.73 -6.81
C PRO A 351 -8.72 -40.40 -7.58
N VAL A 352 -9.79 -40.00 -8.28
CA VAL A 352 -9.87 -38.75 -9.02
C VAL A 352 -11.04 -37.91 -8.53
N GLY A 353 -10.84 -36.61 -8.42
CA GLY A 353 -11.83 -35.71 -7.81
C GLY A 353 -11.30 -34.29 -7.67
N GLN A 354 -12.13 -33.39 -7.17
CA GLN A 354 -11.73 -32.02 -6.91
C GLN A 354 -11.04 -31.94 -5.55
N VAL A 355 -9.91 -31.23 -5.51
CA VAL A 355 -9.10 -31.03 -4.32
C VAL A 355 -8.95 -29.55 -4.08
N ARG A 356 -9.22 -29.13 -2.84
CA ARG A 356 -8.93 -27.79 -2.35
C ARG A 356 -7.87 -27.85 -1.26
N VAL A 357 -6.90 -26.95 -1.33
CA VAL A 357 -5.86 -26.75 -0.32
C VAL A 357 -5.99 -25.35 0.23
N ASP A 358 -6.24 -25.23 1.53
CA ASP A 358 -6.18 -23.98 2.27
C ASP A 358 -4.85 -23.87 3.01
N ILE A 359 -4.26 -22.68 3.04
CA ILE A 359 -3.04 -22.32 3.77
C ILE A 359 -3.36 -21.14 4.68
N TYR A 360 -2.83 -21.18 5.91
CA TYR A 360 -2.95 -20.12 6.90
C TYR A 360 -1.65 -19.94 7.68
N LYS A 361 -1.29 -18.70 8.00
CA LYS A 361 -0.25 -18.37 8.97
C LYS A 361 -0.55 -17.02 9.62
N ARG A 362 -0.63 -16.95 10.95
CA ARG A 362 -0.47 -15.67 11.66
C ARG A 362 0.98 -15.23 11.51
N TYR A 363 1.19 -14.08 10.89
CA TYR A 363 2.50 -13.46 10.76
C TYR A 363 2.76 -12.56 11.97
N ASN A 364 3.12 -13.22 13.07
CA ASN A 364 3.43 -12.63 14.37
C ASN A 364 4.89 -12.89 14.72
N TRP A 365 5.72 -11.85 14.63
CA TRP A 365 7.12 -12.00 15.05
C TRP A 365 7.26 -11.89 16.56
N GLY A 366 8.13 -12.74 17.10
CA GLY A 366 8.49 -12.75 18.52
C GLY A 366 7.46 -13.42 19.43
N ASN A 367 7.94 -13.89 20.58
CA ASN A 367 7.15 -14.50 21.64
C ASN A 367 7.12 -13.55 22.85
N PRO A 368 5.94 -13.06 23.28
CA PRO A 368 5.80 -12.21 24.47
C PRO A 368 6.36 -12.84 25.75
N GLU A 369 6.29 -14.17 25.88
CA GLU A 369 6.83 -14.92 27.02
C GLU A 369 8.38 -15.03 26.99
N GLY A 370 8.99 -14.60 25.88
CA GLY A 370 10.43 -14.68 25.64
C GLY A 370 10.83 -15.99 24.96
N GLY A 371 12.13 -16.30 25.00
CA GLY A 371 12.70 -17.45 24.32
C GLY A 371 14.16 -17.22 23.96
N ALA A 372 14.77 -18.20 23.29
CA ALA A 372 16.12 -18.02 22.75
C ALA A 372 16.13 -16.84 21.77
N PRO A 373 17.12 -15.92 21.85
CA PRO A 373 17.21 -14.81 20.92
C PRO A 373 17.33 -15.29 19.47
N ARG A 374 16.82 -14.46 18.55
CA ARG A 374 16.73 -14.78 17.12
C ARG A 374 18.07 -14.56 16.45
N ASN A 375 18.80 -15.64 16.18
CA ASN A 375 20.12 -15.57 15.55
C ASN A 375 20.10 -14.99 14.13
N ASP A 376 18.97 -15.12 13.44
CA ASP A 376 18.72 -14.57 12.12
C ASP A 376 18.35 -13.07 12.12
N ILE A 377 18.21 -12.47 13.31
CA ILE A 377 18.12 -11.00 13.50
C ILE A 377 19.12 -10.60 14.59
N GLU A 378 20.38 -10.95 14.41
CA GLU A 378 21.51 -10.51 15.25
C GLU A 378 21.35 -10.76 16.77
N GLY A 379 20.61 -11.80 17.16
CA GLY A 379 20.38 -12.13 18.56
C GLY A 379 19.37 -11.23 19.25
N VAL A 380 18.46 -10.61 18.51
CA VAL A 380 17.35 -9.84 19.08
C VAL A 380 16.47 -10.76 19.95
N PRO A 381 16.15 -10.38 21.20
CA PRO A 381 15.23 -11.12 22.06
C PRO A 381 13.83 -11.24 21.46
N GLN A 382 13.20 -12.40 21.63
CA GLN A 382 11.87 -12.66 21.06
C GLN A 382 10.77 -11.77 21.64
N ASN A 383 10.84 -11.44 22.92
CA ASN A 383 9.90 -10.53 23.57
C ASN A 383 10.06 -9.09 23.07
N ASP A 384 11.27 -8.66 22.69
CA ASP A 384 11.48 -7.34 22.10
C ASP A 384 10.83 -7.23 20.71
N LEU A 385 10.88 -8.30 19.90
CA LEU A 385 10.16 -8.36 18.61
C LEU A 385 8.64 -8.35 18.80
N ALA A 386 8.14 -9.13 19.76
CA ALA A 386 6.71 -9.16 20.08
C ALA A 386 6.18 -7.78 20.48
N ARG A 387 6.99 -7.04 21.26
CA ARG A 387 6.65 -5.69 21.74
C ARG A 387 6.55 -4.64 20.64
N LEU A 388 7.11 -4.89 19.44
CA LEU A 388 6.91 -3.99 18.31
C LEU A 388 5.43 -3.86 17.92
N ASN A 389 4.65 -4.94 18.04
CA ASN A 389 3.20 -4.89 17.82
C ASN A 389 2.48 -4.04 18.87
N GLU A 390 2.81 -4.25 20.14
CA GLU A 390 2.22 -3.51 21.27
C GLU A 390 2.51 -2.01 21.22
N THR A 391 3.61 -1.61 20.58
CA THR A 391 4.08 -0.21 20.51
C THR A 391 3.73 0.50 19.20
N GLY A 392 2.97 -0.14 18.31
CA GLY A 392 2.62 0.43 17.02
C GLY A 392 3.77 0.49 16.01
N LEU A 393 4.93 -0.08 16.34
CA LEU A 393 6.13 -0.09 15.50
C LEU A 393 6.19 -1.24 14.50
N ALA A 394 5.30 -2.22 14.67
CA ALA A 394 4.99 -3.30 13.73
C ALA A 394 3.53 -3.73 13.93
N HIS A 395 2.96 -4.50 13.02
CA HIS A 395 1.57 -4.94 13.13
C HIS A 395 1.37 -6.36 12.60
N ASP A 396 0.90 -7.25 13.48
CA ASP A 396 0.58 -8.63 13.15
C ASP A 396 -0.58 -8.74 12.15
N PHE A 397 -0.43 -9.64 11.18
CA PHE A 397 -1.47 -9.91 10.17
C PHE A 397 -1.62 -11.40 9.91
N ASP A 398 -2.73 -11.81 9.31
CA ASP A 398 -2.89 -13.18 8.82
C ASP A 398 -2.44 -13.28 7.37
N ILE A 399 -1.70 -14.35 7.06
CA ILE A 399 -1.45 -14.83 5.70
C ILE A 399 -2.47 -15.92 5.42
N VAL A 400 -3.17 -15.80 4.30
CA VAL A 400 -4.29 -16.69 3.94
C VAL A 400 -4.23 -17.01 2.45
N GLY A 401 -4.38 -18.28 2.10
CA GLY A 401 -4.40 -18.71 0.71
C GLY A 401 -5.30 -19.93 0.51
N SER A 402 -5.92 -20.03 -0.65
CA SER A 402 -6.69 -21.23 -1.02
C SER A 402 -6.50 -21.50 -2.51
N THR A 403 -6.33 -22.77 -2.86
CA THR A 403 -6.25 -23.20 -4.26
C THR A 403 -7.10 -24.44 -4.47
N THR A 404 -7.71 -24.55 -5.64
CA THR A 404 -8.53 -25.70 -6.02
C THR A 404 -8.09 -26.23 -7.38
N PHE A 405 -7.92 -27.54 -7.49
CA PHE A 405 -7.53 -28.22 -8.72
C PHE A 405 -8.18 -29.60 -8.79
N TYR A 406 -8.15 -30.20 -9.98
CA TYR A 406 -8.66 -31.55 -10.19
C TYR A 406 -7.52 -32.56 -10.10
N ALA A 407 -7.65 -33.56 -9.22
CA ALA A 407 -6.74 -34.69 -9.17
C ALA A 407 -7.06 -35.64 -10.34
N ALA A 408 -6.26 -35.59 -11.40
CA ALA A 408 -6.40 -36.44 -12.58
C ALA A 408 -5.54 -37.72 -12.45
N PRO A 409 -5.88 -38.80 -13.19
CA PRO A 409 -4.99 -39.95 -13.30
C PRO A 409 -3.67 -39.50 -13.95
N ARG A 410 -2.53 -39.93 -13.39
CA ARG A 410 -1.24 -39.68 -14.04
C ARG A 410 -1.18 -40.48 -15.35
N PRO A 411 -0.77 -39.89 -16.49
CA PRO A 411 -0.53 -40.66 -17.70
C PRO A 411 0.57 -41.70 -17.42
N ALA A 412 0.32 -42.94 -17.87
CA ALA A 412 1.20 -44.09 -17.70
C ALA A 412 2.54 -43.94 -18.43
#